data_AF-A0A6G1M758-F1
#
_entry.id   AF-A0A6G1M758-F1
#
_cell.length_a   1.000
_cell.length_b   1.000
_cell.length_c   1.000
_cell.angle_alpha   90.00
_cell.angle_beta   90.00
_cell.angle_gamma   90.00
#
_symmetry.space_group_name_H-M   'P 1'
#
loop_
_entity.id
_entity.type
_entity.pdbx_description
1 polymer ?
#
loop_
_entity_poly.entity_id
_entity_poly.type
_entity_poly.pdbx_seq_one_letter_code
_entity_poly.pdbx_strand_id
1 'polypeptide(L)'
;MYPTRRLAMPIIKRSSYYNPDYRQGQSLIRARSPYLVKNTLTGMALMGFVISIYVYTIKAIKSDDFAEAALPPKKEDILRDTKGSGNAGLRP
;
A
#
# COMPACT_ATOMS: atom_id res chain seq x y z
N MET A 1 12.52 60.61 -54.55
CA MET A 1 11.88 59.29 -54.32
C MET A 1 12.72 58.55 -53.29
N TYR A 2 12.26 58.41 -52.05
CA TYR A 2 13.05 57.80 -50.99
C TYR A 2 12.80 56.30 -50.92
N PRO A 3 13.83 55.45 -50.82
CA PRO A 3 13.64 54.02 -50.66
C PRO A 3 13.22 53.73 -49.23
N THR A 4 11.99 53.27 -49.03
CA THR A 4 11.50 52.76 -47.76
C THR A 4 12.22 51.45 -47.43
N ARG A 5 13.21 51.52 -46.54
CA ARG A 5 13.84 50.32 -45.96
C ARG A 5 12.79 49.58 -45.13
N ARG A 6 12.36 48.41 -45.59
CA ARG A 6 11.53 47.49 -44.80
C ARG A 6 12.37 47.00 -43.62
N LEU A 7 12.07 47.51 -42.43
CA LEU A 7 12.54 46.94 -41.18
C LEU A 7 11.93 45.55 -41.03
N ALA A 8 12.73 44.52 -41.32
CA ALA A 8 12.38 43.14 -40.99
C ALA A 8 12.41 43.03 -39.45
N MET A 9 11.24 43.06 -38.83
CA MET A 9 11.14 42.81 -37.39
C MET A 9 11.57 41.36 -37.14
N PRO A 10 12.56 41.10 -36.26
CA PRO A 10 12.90 39.74 -35.88
C PRO A 10 11.66 39.11 -35.26
N ILE A 11 11.29 37.92 -35.77
CA ILE A 11 10.19 37.13 -35.24
C ILE A 11 10.55 36.79 -33.79
N ILE A 12 9.99 37.54 -32.86
CA ILE A 12 10.10 37.27 -31.43
C ILE A 12 9.42 35.91 -31.23
N LYS A 13 10.21 34.84 -31.03
CA LYS A 13 9.66 33.54 -30.66
C LYS A 13 8.85 33.77 -29.39
N ARG A 14 7.52 33.64 -29.47
CA ARG A 14 6.66 33.63 -28.28
C ARG A 14 7.25 32.62 -27.32
N SER A 15 7.41 33.01 -26.06
CA SER A 15 7.76 32.12 -24.96
C SER A 15 6.60 31.16 -24.68
N SER A 16 6.32 30.27 -25.63
CA SER A 16 5.37 29.19 -25.45
C SER A 16 6.04 28.13 -24.59
N TYR A 17 5.40 27.78 -23.48
CA TYR A 17 5.81 26.68 -22.59
C TYR A 17 5.80 25.31 -23.27
N TYR A 18 5.13 25.21 -24.42
CA TYR A 18 5.01 24.01 -25.24
C TYR A 18 5.64 24.25 -26.61
N ASN A 19 6.37 23.25 -27.07
CA ASN A 19 6.85 23.17 -28.45
C ASN A 19 5.66 22.95 -29.40
N PRO A 20 5.79 23.24 -30.71
CA PRO A 20 4.77 22.95 -31.71
C PRO A 20 4.32 21.47 -31.70
N ASP A 21 5.21 20.57 -31.28
CA ASP A 21 4.94 19.14 -31.14
C ASP A 21 4.24 18.76 -29.82
N TYR A 22 3.66 19.72 -29.10
CA TYR A 22 3.06 19.55 -27.76
C TYR A 22 4.00 19.03 -26.66
N ARG A 23 5.30 18.90 -26.96
CA ARG A 23 6.31 18.50 -25.98
C ARG A 23 6.63 19.67 -25.05
N GLN A 24 6.86 19.35 -23.78
CA GLN A 24 7.31 20.33 -22.79
C GLN A 24 8.63 20.95 -23.25
N GLY A 25 8.72 22.28 -23.26
CA GLY A 25 9.96 22.98 -23.58
C GLY A 25 11.04 22.71 -22.52
N GLN A 26 12.31 22.82 -22.90
CA GLN A 26 13.44 22.63 -21.97
C GLN A 26 13.38 23.55 -20.73
N SER A 27 12.81 24.74 -20.88
CA SER A 27 12.56 25.68 -19.78
C SER A 27 11.62 25.10 -18.72
N LEU A 28 10.56 24.42 -19.12
CA LEU A 28 9.57 23.81 -18.24
C LEU A 28 10.13 22.57 -17.52
N ILE A 29 10.90 21.75 -18.23
CA ILE A 29 11.50 20.52 -17.67
C ILE A 29 12.46 20.86 -16.53
N ARG A 30 13.32 21.86 -16.70
CA ARG A 30 14.23 22.32 -15.63
C ARG A 30 13.45 22.88 -14.45
N ALA A 31 12.43 23.70 -14.69
CA ALA A 31 11.59 24.26 -13.62
C ALA A 31 10.86 23.18 -12.79
N ARG A 32 10.53 22.02 -13.39
CA ARG A 32 9.84 20.91 -12.73
C ARG A 32 10.76 19.84 -12.15
N SER A 33 12.00 19.78 -12.61
CA SER A 33 13.02 18.82 -12.15
C SER A 33 13.16 18.70 -10.62
N PRO A 34 13.11 19.78 -9.81
CA PRO A 34 13.26 19.63 -8.35
C PRO A 34 12.04 19.00 -7.67
N TYR A 35 10.85 19.10 -8.26
CA TYR A 35 9.61 18.59 -7.68
C TYR A 35 9.32 17.15 -8.07
N LEU A 36 9.83 16.69 -9.22
CA LEU A 36 9.70 15.29 -9.62
C LEU A 36 10.38 14.35 -8.62
N VAL A 37 11.60 14.67 -8.18
CA VAL A 37 12.33 13.83 -7.21
C VAL A 37 11.67 13.87 -5.82
N LYS A 38 11.30 15.07 -5.35
CA LYS A 38 10.69 15.21 -4.02
C LYS A 38 9.31 14.54 -3.94
N ASN A 39 8.48 14.69 -4.96
CA ASN A 39 7.13 14.12 -4.99
C ASN A 39 7.15 12.60 -5.22
N THR A 40 8.11 12.09 -5.99
CA THR A 40 8.26 10.63 -6.14
C THR A 40 8.75 10.00 -4.84
N LEU A 41 9.69 10.62 -4.14
CA LEU A 41 10.16 10.13 -2.85
C LEU A 41 9.04 10.08 -1.81
N THR A 42 8.24 11.15 -1.69
CA THR A 42 7.09 11.16 -0.77
C THR A 42 6.03 10.15 -1.19
N GLY A 43 5.75 10.00 -2.49
CA GLY A 43 4.85 8.99 -3.02
C GLY A 43 5.32 7.56 -2.70
N MET A 44 6.62 7.28 -2.85
CA MET A 44 7.21 5.97 -2.52
C MET A 44 7.16 5.69 -1.01
N ALA A 45 7.41 6.69 -0.17
CA ALA A 45 7.31 6.55 1.28
C ALA A 45 5.88 6.19 1.71
N LEU A 46 4.88 6.88 1.15
CA LEU A 46 3.46 6.58 1.42
C LEU A 46 3.05 5.21 0.90
N MET A 47 3.44 4.85 -0.33
CA MET A 47 3.20 3.52 -0.89
C MET A 47 3.80 2.42 0.01
N GLY A 48 5.06 2.56 0.41
CA GLY A 48 5.74 1.61 1.29
C GLY A 48 5.07 1.48 2.65
N PHE A 49 4.62 2.60 3.22
CA PHE A 49 3.89 2.63 4.49
C PHE A 49 2.54 1.91 4.42
N VAL A 50 1.77 2.12 3.35
CA VAL A 50 0.47 1.43 3.18
C VAL A 50 0.67 -0.06 2.95
N ILE A 51 1.62 -0.45 2.10
CA ILE A 51 1.94 -1.86 1.83
C ILE A 51 2.40 -2.55 3.12
N SER A 52 3.23 -1.91 3.93
CA SER A 52 3.72 -2.49 5.18
C SER A 52 2.60 -2.77 6.17
N ILE A 53 1.67 -1.82 6.35
CA ILE A 53 0.46 -2.02 7.17
C ILE A 53 -0.36 -3.17 6.60
N TYR A 54 -0.65 -3.19 5.31
CA TYR A 54 -1.46 -4.23 4.68
C TYR A 54 -0.90 -5.64 4.91
N VAL A 55 0.40 -5.83 4.64
CA VAL A 55 1.08 -7.11 4.86
C VAL A 55 1.11 -7.46 6.35
N TYR A 56 1.38 -6.49 7.21
CA TYR A 56 1.37 -6.70 8.66
C TYR A 56 0.00 -7.16 9.14
N THR A 57 -1.08 -6.52 8.69
CA THR A 57 -2.45 -6.87 9.06
C THR A 57 -2.76 -8.32 8.70
N ILE A 58 -2.40 -8.77 7.49
CA ILE A 58 -2.60 -10.18 7.09
C ILE A 58 -1.81 -11.12 8.00
N LYS A 59 -0.54 -10.81 8.29
CA LYS A 59 0.29 -11.64 9.17
C LYS A 59 -0.21 -11.67 10.62
N ALA A 60 -0.74 -10.55 11.11
CA ALA A 60 -1.21 -10.40 12.47
C ALA A 60 -2.55 -11.10 12.72
N ILE A 61 -3.45 -11.08 11.72
CA ILE A 61 -4.75 -11.78 11.79
C ILE A 61 -4.59 -13.29 11.56
N LYS A 62 -3.47 -13.72 10.99
CA LYS A 62 -3.14 -15.13 10.81
C LYS A 62 -2.76 -15.76 12.16
N SER A 63 -3.70 -15.76 13.09
CA SER A 63 -3.71 -16.57 14.28
C SER A 63 -3.85 -18.03 13.85
N ASP A 64 -2.83 -18.84 14.14
CA ASP A 64 -2.80 -20.28 13.84
C ASP A 64 -3.34 -21.15 15.02
N ASP A 65 -3.90 -20.54 16.08
CA ASP A 65 -4.43 -21.26 17.24
C ASP A 65 -5.94 -21.54 17.13
N PHE A 66 -6.33 -22.38 16.17
CA PHE A 66 -7.63 -23.07 16.21
C PHE A 66 -7.57 -24.36 17.05
N ALA A 67 -6.47 -24.59 17.77
CA ALA A 67 -6.26 -25.79 18.59
C ALA A 67 -7.16 -25.84 19.83
N GLU A 68 -7.67 -24.69 20.29
CA GLU A 68 -8.52 -24.57 21.47
C GLU A 68 -10.03 -24.60 21.14
N ALA A 69 -10.41 -25.33 20.09
CA ALA A 69 -11.73 -25.97 20.07
C ALA A 69 -11.57 -27.34 20.75
N ALA A 70 -11.26 -27.34 22.04
CA ALA A 70 -11.28 -28.53 22.87
C ALA A 70 -12.68 -29.14 22.77
N LEU A 71 -12.80 -30.21 21.99
CA LEU A 71 -14.00 -31.02 21.90
C LEU A 71 -14.43 -31.38 23.34
N PRO A 72 -15.72 -31.26 23.70
CA PRO A 72 -16.18 -31.68 25.01
C PRO A 72 -15.75 -33.14 25.24
N PRO A 73 -15.37 -33.52 26.49
CA PRO A 73 -14.88 -34.85 26.78
C PRO A 73 -15.88 -35.89 26.26
N LYS A 74 -15.35 -36.93 25.63
CA LYS A 74 -16.15 -38.01 25.05
C LYS A 74 -17.04 -38.57 26.16
N LYS A 75 -18.36 -38.62 25.93
CA LYS A 75 -19.35 -39.17 26.87
C LYS A 75 -18.95 -40.55 27.45
N GLU A 76 -18.15 -41.31 26.71
CA GLU A 76 -17.59 -42.60 27.09
C GLU A 76 -16.68 -42.53 28.33
N ASP A 77 -15.91 -41.46 28.47
CA ASP A 77 -14.96 -41.28 29.58
C ASP A 77 -15.69 -40.87 30.87
N ILE A 78 -16.77 -40.08 30.74
CA ILE A 78 -17.68 -39.72 31.85
C ILE A 78 -18.39 -40.97 32.40
N LEU A 79 -18.77 -41.92 31.53
CA LEU A 79 -19.39 -43.18 31.95
C LEU A 79 -18.40 -44.14 32.62
N ARG A 80 -17.12 -44.08 32.26
CA ARG A 80 -16.05 -44.89 32.89
C ARG A 80 -15.78 -44.43 34.33
N ASP A 81 -15.70 -43.11 34.56
CA ASP A 81 -15.51 -42.56 35.92
C ASP A 81 -16.69 -42.87 36.84
N THR A 82 -17.92 -42.77 36.33
CA THR A 82 -19.13 -43.05 37.13
C THR A 82 -19.23 -44.53 37.51
N LYS A 83 -18.86 -45.44 36.60
CA LYS A 83 -18.91 -46.90 36.85
C LYS A 83 -17.80 -47.38 37.79
N GLY A 84 -16.65 -46.69 37.82
CA GLY A 84 -15.56 -46.97 38.76
C GLY A 84 -15.88 -46.54 40.20
N SER A 85 -16.67 -45.49 40.36
CA SER A 85 -17.09 -44.99 41.69
C SER A 85 -18.18 -45.85 42.35
N GLY A 86 -19.10 -46.42 41.55
CA GLY A 86 -20.23 -47.22 42.05
C GLY A 86 -19.88 -48.52 42.80
N ASN A 87 -18.63 -48.98 42.72
CA ASN A 87 -18.19 -50.23 43.35
C ASN A 87 -17.34 -49.99 44.62
N ALA A 88 -16.93 -48.75 44.88
CA ALA A 88 -16.05 -48.39 46.00
C ALA A 88 -16.80 -48.12 47.32
N GLY A 89 -18.13 -48.22 47.33
CA GLY A 89 -18.98 -47.88 48.47
C GLY A 89 -19.67 -49.04 49.20
N LEU A 90 -19.56 -50.29 48.73
CA LEU A 90 -20.15 -51.43 49.42
C LEU A 90 -19.14 -52.05 50.39
N ARG A 91 -19.03 -51.45 51.58
CA ARG A 91 -18.49 -52.12 52.78
C ARG A 91 -19.68 -52.79 53.49
N PRO A 92 -19.58 -54.07 53.91
CA PRO A 92 -20.64 -54.75 54.65
C PRO A 92 -20.90 -54.09 56.00
#